data_AF-A0A2M7AAJ6-F1
#
_entry.id   AF-A0A2M7AAJ6-F1
#
_cell.length_a   1.000
_cell.length_b   1.000
_cell.length_c   1.000
_cell.angle_alpha   90.00
_cell.angle_beta   90.00
_cell.angle_gamma   90.00
#
_symmetry.space_group_name_H-M   'P 1'
#
loop_
_entity.id
_entity.type
_entity.pdbx_description
1 polymer ?
#
loop_
_entity_poly.entity_id
_entity_poly.type
_entity_poly.pdbx_seq_one_letter_code
_entity_poly.pdbx_strand_id
1 'polypeptide(L)'
;MSLKYIKQRLYDVKGDGYGFDLGLLYKHNDNLTIGLNLQDITKTKITWDRSEKVSGSEGAEDKIPVNIKLGVAYKTEVGSQKKDVRGKNLTLAVDMDKQKDRDAIYHLGMEYLVNENIALRVGADKDKLAAGVGVSLNNWQIDYSYNEHKLGDTSRVSLGYKF
;
A
#
# COMPACT_ATOMS: atom_id res chain seq x y z
N MET A 1 -10.70 -9.97 2.08
CA MET A 1 -10.23 -10.75 3.24
C MET A 1 -8.96 -11.48 2.85
N SER A 2 -7.93 -11.48 3.68
CA SER A 2 -6.71 -12.25 3.45
C SER A 2 -6.15 -12.81 4.75
N LEU A 3 -5.67 -14.06 4.69
CA LEU A 3 -4.94 -14.70 5.77
C LEU A 3 -3.44 -14.60 5.48
N LYS A 4 -2.64 -14.21 6.48
CA LYS A 4 -1.19 -14.08 6.38
C LYS A 4 -0.51 -14.97 7.41
N TYR A 5 0.47 -15.73 6.94
CA TYR A 5 1.43 -16.44 7.78
C TYR A 5 2.78 -15.73 7.66
N ILE A 6 3.28 -15.20 8.77
CA ILE A 6 4.55 -14.48 8.82
C ILE A 6 5.56 -15.36 9.55
N LYS A 7 6.72 -15.58 8.93
CA LYS A 7 7.84 -16.28 9.53
C LYS A 7 9.08 -15.40 9.43
N GLN A 8 9.62 -15.02 10.57
CA GLN A 8 10.79 -14.15 10.66
C GLN A 8 11.94 -14.89 11.34
N ARG A 9 13.15 -14.67 10.82
CA ARG A 9 14.39 -15.13 11.46
C ARG A 9 15.28 -13.92 11.69
N LEU A 10 15.61 -13.65 12.95
CA LEU A 10 16.54 -12.60 13.34
C LEU A 10 17.69 -13.26 14.08
N TYR A 11 18.87 -13.31 13.44
CA TYR A 11 20.02 -14.06 13.93
C TYR A 11 19.66 -15.53 14.24
N ASP A 12 19.72 -15.94 15.51
CA ASP A 12 19.40 -17.30 15.98
C ASP A 12 17.97 -17.48 16.50
N VAL A 13 17.12 -16.46 16.36
CA VAL A 13 15.75 -16.48 16.89
C VAL A 13 14.75 -16.62 15.75
N LYS A 14 13.82 -17.56 15.90
CA LYS A 14 12.68 -17.72 14.99
C LYS A 14 11.44 -17.17 15.68
N GLY A 15 10.63 -16.47 14.91
CA GLY A 15 9.31 -16.05 15.32
C GLY A 15 8.31 -16.32 14.21
N ASP A 16 7.18 -16.90 14.57
CA ASP A 16 6.02 -17.07 13.69
C ASP A 16 4.80 -16.37 14.27
N GLY A 17 3.92 -15.94 13.37
CA GLY A 17 2.70 -15.23 13.73
C GLY A 17 1.64 -15.33 12.65
N TYR A 18 0.39 -15.35 13.10
CA TYR A 18 -0.80 -15.38 12.25
C TYR A 18 -1.46 -14.00 12.23
N GLY A 19 -1.51 -13.42 11.04
CA GLY A 19 -2.18 -12.15 10.78
C GLY A 19 -3.45 -12.36 9.98
N PHE A 20 -4.47 -11.59 10.30
CA PHE A 20 -5.73 -11.57 9.56
C PHE A 20 -6.07 -10.14 9.16
N ASP A 21 -6.33 -9.95 7.87
CA ASP A 21 -6.72 -8.67 7.29
C ASP A 21 -8.10 -8.74 6.66
N LEU A 22 -8.88 -7.68 6.88
CA LEU A 22 -10.21 -7.50 6.34
C LEU A 22 -10.28 -6.18 5.57
N GLY A 23 -10.41 -6.28 4.24
CA GLY A 23 -10.69 -5.16 3.36
C GLY A 23 -12.13 -5.18 2.88
N LEU A 24 -12.77 -4.01 2.90
CA LEU A 24 -14.08 -3.73 2.32
C LEU A 24 -13.93 -2.60 1.29
N LEU A 25 -14.57 -2.78 0.14
CA LEU A 25 -14.58 -1.79 -0.93
C LEU A 25 -16.04 -1.53 -1.33
N TYR A 26 -16.49 -0.30 -1.16
CA TYR A 26 -17.82 0.15 -1.55
C TYR A 26 -17.72 1.09 -2.74
N LYS A 27 -18.23 0.64 -3.89
CA LYS A 27 -18.34 1.47 -5.09
C LYS A 27 -19.72 2.13 -5.08
N HIS A 28 -19.77 3.43 -4.79
CA HIS A 28 -21.03 4.15 -4.78
C HIS A 28 -21.54 4.35 -6.22
N ASN A 29 -20.64 4.75 -7.12
CA ASN A 29 -20.87 4.94 -8.56
C ASN A 29 -19.58 4.57 -9.33
N ASP A 30 -19.61 4.60 -10.66
CA ASP A 30 -18.41 4.35 -11.50
C ASP A 30 -17.25 5.32 -11.23
N ASN A 31 -17.57 6.49 -10.68
CA ASN A 31 -16.62 7.55 -10.36
C ASN A 31 -16.19 7.57 -8.89
N LEU A 32 -16.94 7.00 -7.95
CA LEU A 32 -16.64 7.15 -6.51
C LEU A 32 -16.54 5.79 -5.81
N THR A 33 -15.38 5.55 -5.22
CA THR A 33 -15.07 4.34 -4.46
C THR A 33 -14.61 4.70 -3.05
N ILE A 34 -15.13 4.00 -2.06
CA ILE A 34 -14.75 4.13 -0.65
C ILE A 34 -14.16 2.80 -0.21
N GLY A 35 -13.01 2.84 0.46
CA GLY A 35 -12.30 1.68 0.98
C GLY A 35 -12.15 1.73 2.50
N LEU A 36 -12.32 0.59 3.15
CA LEU A 36 -11.93 0.35 4.53
C LEU A 36 -11.00 -0.85 4.53
N ASN A 37 -9.85 -0.74 5.19
CA ASN A 37 -8.95 -1.87 5.37
C ASN A 37 -8.52 -1.96 6.84
N LEU A 38 -8.80 -3.09 7.45
CA LEU A 38 -8.43 -3.46 8.81
C LEU A 38 -7.33 -4.51 8.72
N GLN A 39 -6.13 -4.15 9.16
CA GLN A 39 -4.96 -5.04 9.10
C GLN A 39 -4.60 -5.52 10.50
N ASP A 40 -4.07 -6.75 10.58
CA ASP A 40 -3.55 -7.37 11.79
C ASP A 40 -4.57 -7.42 12.95
N ILE A 41 -5.83 -7.71 12.64
CA ILE A 41 -6.97 -7.72 13.61
C ILE A 41 -6.70 -8.68 14.78
N THR A 42 -5.98 -9.78 14.54
CA THR A 42 -5.63 -10.80 15.52
C THR A 42 -4.47 -10.41 16.45
N LYS A 43 -3.90 -9.20 16.32
CA LYS A 43 -2.68 -8.77 17.01
C LYS A 43 -1.59 -9.83 16.85
N THR A 44 -1.09 -9.98 15.62
CA THR A 44 -0.06 -10.95 15.24
C THR A 44 1.02 -10.99 16.33
N LYS A 45 0.97 -12.02 17.16
CA LYS A 45 1.94 -12.25 18.23
C LYS A 45 3.09 -13.00 17.58
N ILE A 46 4.27 -12.40 17.62
CA ILE A 46 5.50 -13.09 17.23
C ILE A 46 6.06 -13.70 18.51
N THR A 47 5.93 -15.02 18.65
CA THR A 47 6.54 -15.75 19.74
C THR A 47 7.97 -16.09 19.34
N TRP A 48 8.94 -15.50 20.03
CA TRP A 48 10.36 -15.68 19.74
C TRP A 48 10.92 -16.89 20.49
N ASP A 49 11.31 -17.95 19.77
CA ASP A 49 12.07 -19.07 20.35
C ASP A 49 13.54 -18.68 20.48
N ARG A 50 13.97 -18.22 21.67
CA ARG A 50 15.40 -18.08 22.01
C ARG A 50 15.88 -19.29 22.79
N SER A 51 16.86 -20.01 22.24
CA SER A 51 17.63 -21.04 22.96
C SER A 51 18.37 -20.40 24.15
N GLU A 52 17.86 -20.66 25.36
CA GLU A 52 18.47 -20.79 26.71
C GLU A 52 19.77 -20.06 27.16
N LYS A 53 20.54 -19.36 26.33
CA LYS A 53 21.87 -18.86 26.70
C LYS A 53 21.97 -17.38 27.07
N VAL A 54 20.86 -16.68 27.27
CA VAL A 54 20.88 -15.29 27.76
C VAL A 54 20.00 -15.17 28.99
N SER A 55 20.66 -15.29 30.15
CA SER A 55 20.08 -15.12 31.48
C SER A 55 19.54 -13.69 31.65
N GLY A 56 18.21 -13.52 31.72
CA GLY A 56 17.60 -12.28 32.22
C GLY A 56 16.46 -11.64 31.43
N SER A 57 15.80 -12.32 30.48
CA SER A 57 14.62 -11.73 29.80
C SER A 57 13.59 -12.79 29.43
N GLU A 58 12.66 -13.06 30.35
CA GLU A 58 11.47 -13.87 30.09
C GLU A 58 10.62 -13.23 28.96
N GLY A 59 10.29 -14.00 27.93
CA GLY A 59 9.08 -13.81 27.10
C GLY A 59 8.86 -12.44 26.45
N ALA A 60 9.78 -11.97 25.60
CA ALA A 60 9.47 -10.80 24.76
C ALA A 60 8.38 -11.15 23.73
N GLU A 61 7.12 -10.79 23.99
CA GLU A 61 6.04 -10.83 23.00
C GLU A 61 6.07 -9.55 22.14
N ASP A 62 6.42 -9.65 20.86
CA ASP A 62 6.20 -8.55 19.92
C ASP A 62 4.79 -8.65 19.33
N LYS A 63 4.02 -7.56 19.44
CA LYS A 63 2.65 -7.45 18.91
C LYS A 63 2.64 -6.45 17.78
N ILE A 64 2.28 -6.91 16.59
CA ILE A 64 2.00 -5.98 15.49
C ILE A 64 0.74 -5.19 15.85
N PRO A 65 0.79 -3.84 15.92
CA PRO A 65 -0.39 -3.05 16.28
C PRO A 65 -1.42 -3.12 15.17
N VAL A 66 -2.69 -3.28 15.56
CA VAL A 66 -3.83 -3.20 14.64
C VAL A 66 -3.77 -1.88 13.87
N ASN A 67 -3.98 -1.96 12.56
CA ASN A 67 -3.93 -0.81 11.68
C ASN A 67 -5.26 -0.64 10.93
N ILE A 68 -5.79 0.59 10.92
CA ILE A 68 -7.06 0.93 10.27
C ILE A 68 -6.79 1.96 9.19
N LYS A 69 -7.10 1.61 7.95
CA LYS A 69 -7.02 2.50 6.79
C LYS A 69 -8.41 2.78 6.25
N LEU A 70 -8.67 4.06 5.98
CA LEU A 70 -9.90 4.56 5.36
C LEU A 70 -9.51 5.35 4.11
N GLY A 71 -10.12 5.03 2.98
CA GLY A 71 -9.77 5.60 1.69
C GLY A 71 -10.97 6.03 0.87
N VAL A 72 -10.82 7.09 0.10
CA VAL A 72 -11.80 7.52 -0.90
C VAL A 72 -11.06 7.82 -2.20
N ALA A 73 -11.55 7.24 -3.29
CA ALA A 73 -11.05 7.48 -4.64
C ALA A 73 -12.17 8.00 -5.54
N TYR A 74 -11.87 9.08 -6.24
CA TYR A 74 -12.73 9.69 -7.25
C TYR A 74 -12.07 9.62 -8.63
N LYS A 75 -12.70 8.93 -9.56
CA LYS A 75 -12.28 8.79 -10.95
C LYS A 75 -13.12 9.68 -11.84
N THR A 76 -12.48 10.55 -12.60
CA THR A 76 -13.11 11.42 -13.61
C THR A 76 -12.46 11.21 -14.97
N GLU A 77 -13.24 11.28 -16.02
CA GLU A 77 -12.75 11.19 -17.39
C GLU A 77 -12.35 12.59 -17.86
N VAL A 78 -11.07 12.80 -18.16
CA VAL A 78 -10.54 14.11 -18.55
C VAL A 78 -10.35 14.12 -20.06
N GLY A 79 -11.40 14.56 -20.76
CA GLY A 79 -11.41 14.60 -22.22
C GLY A 79 -12.84 14.56 -22.75
N SER A 80 -13.43 15.74 -22.92
CA SER A 80 -14.79 15.90 -23.44
C SER A 80 -15.00 15.30 -24.84
N GLN A 81 -16.09 14.56 -25.00
CA GLN A 81 -16.99 14.63 -26.18
C GLN A 81 -16.52 14.05 -27.53
N LYS A 82 -15.45 13.23 -27.58
CA LYS A 82 -15.24 12.34 -28.73
C LYS A 82 -15.04 10.92 -28.24
N LYS A 83 -16.01 10.08 -28.58
CA LYS A 83 -16.13 8.64 -28.31
C LYS A 83 -14.88 7.79 -28.71
N ASP A 84 -13.87 8.42 -29.30
CA ASP A 84 -12.68 7.81 -29.90
C ASP A 84 -11.40 7.91 -29.07
N VAL A 85 -11.33 8.74 -28.01
CA VAL A 85 -10.14 8.79 -27.13
C VAL A 85 -10.38 7.95 -25.89
N ARG A 86 -10.46 6.63 -26.06
CA ARG A 86 -10.42 5.67 -24.96
C ARG A 86 -9.06 5.78 -24.27
N GLY A 87 -9.04 6.18 -23.00
CA GLY A 87 -7.85 6.02 -22.15
C GLY A 87 -7.43 7.21 -21.29
N LYS A 88 -8.10 8.37 -21.35
CA LYS A 88 -7.76 9.52 -20.51
C LYS A 88 -8.61 9.59 -19.25
N ASN A 89 -8.07 9.06 -18.15
CA ASN A 89 -8.74 9.05 -16.86
C ASN A 89 -7.85 9.73 -15.82
N LEU A 90 -8.46 10.57 -14.99
CA LEU A 90 -7.84 11.12 -13.81
C LEU A 90 -8.50 10.50 -12.58
N THR A 91 -7.71 9.86 -11.73
CA THR A 91 -8.15 9.32 -10.46
C THR A 91 -7.48 10.10 -9.34
N LEU A 92 -8.28 10.67 -8.45
CA LEU A 92 -7.82 11.28 -7.21
C LEU A 92 -8.13 10.33 -6.07
N ALA A 93 -7.20 10.14 -5.15
CA ALA A 93 -7.36 9.29 -3.99
C ALA A 93 -6.87 10.01 -2.74
N VAL A 94 -7.60 9.82 -1.65
CA VAL A 94 -7.22 10.30 -0.33
C VAL A 94 -7.40 9.15 0.64
N ASP A 95 -6.35 8.87 1.40
CA ASP A 95 -6.36 7.82 2.41
C ASP A 95 -5.93 8.38 3.76
N MET A 96 -6.50 7.84 4.82
CA MET A 96 -6.12 8.08 6.21
C MET A 96 -5.73 6.75 6.83
N ASP A 97 -4.53 6.71 7.39
CA ASP A 97 -4.01 5.58 8.14
C ASP A 97 -3.97 5.91 9.63
N LYS A 98 -4.57 5.06 10.45
CA LYS A 98 -4.54 5.18 11.91
C LYS A 98 -4.10 3.87 12.54
N GLN A 99 -2.87 3.88 13.04
CA GLN A 99 -2.33 2.81 13.86
C GLN A 99 -2.55 3.13 15.34
N LYS A 100 -2.78 2.11 16.18
CA LYS A 100 -3.11 2.30 17.60
C LYS A 100 -2.10 3.17 18.38
N ASP A 101 -0.82 3.10 18.02
CA ASP A 101 0.28 3.74 18.73
C ASP A 101 0.97 4.87 17.93
N ARG A 102 0.32 5.37 16.86
CA ARG A 102 0.85 6.46 16.03
C ARG A 102 -0.23 7.49 15.68
N ASP A 103 0.21 8.70 15.38
CA ASP A 103 -0.65 9.74 14.82
C ASP A 103 -1.28 9.29 13.49
N ALA A 104 -2.47 9.82 13.21
CA ALA A 104 -3.11 9.59 11.92
C ALA A 104 -2.25 10.20 10.80
N ILE A 105 -1.95 9.40 9.79
CA ILE A 105 -1.20 9.81 8.60
C ILE A 105 -2.18 9.95 7.44
N TYR A 106 -2.05 11.04 6.68
CA TYR A 106 -2.88 11.31 5.52
C TYR A 106 -2.05 11.16 4.25
N HIS A 107 -2.59 10.43 3.30
CA HIS A 107 -2.01 10.23 1.98
C HIS A 107 -2.91 10.85 0.93
N LEU A 108 -2.31 11.62 0.03
CA LEU A 108 -2.98 12.18 -1.13
C LEU A 108 -2.34 11.56 -2.37
N GLY A 109 -3.14 11.06 -3.29
CA GLY A 109 -2.71 10.41 -4.51
C GLY A 109 -3.46 10.94 -5.72
N MET A 110 -2.77 11.06 -6.83
CA MET A 110 -3.33 11.39 -8.12
C MET A 110 -2.73 10.47 -9.17
N GLU A 111 -3.58 9.84 -9.96
CA GLU A 111 -3.21 9.04 -11.13
C GLU A 111 -3.83 9.66 -12.37
N TYR A 112 -3.00 9.93 -13.37
CA TYR A 112 -3.42 10.37 -14.69
C TYR A 112 -3.02 9.34 -15.74
N LEU A 113 -4.02 8.66 -16.30
CA LEU A 113 -3.85 7.79 -17.45
C LEU A 113 -3.84 8.66 -18.70
N VAL A 114 -2.72 8.67 -19.42
CA VAL A 114 -2.58 9.41 -20.70
C VAL A 114 -3.22 8.61 -21.82
N ASN A 115 -3.06 7.29 -21.78
CA ASN A 115 -3.66 6.28 -22.65
C ASN A 115 -3.68 4.93 -21.90
N GLU A 116 -4.15 3.88 -22.56
CA GLU A 116 -4.18 2.52 -21.98
C GLU A 116 -2.78 1.95 -21.67
N ASN A 117 -1.72 2.58 -22.19
CA ASN A 117 -0.34 2.13 -22.05
C ASN A 117 0.49 2.97 -21.07
N ILE A 118 0.08 4.17 -20.68
CA ILE A 118 0.90 5.11 -19.91
C ILE A 118 0.09 5.71 -18.78
N ALA A 119 0.59 5.51 -17.56
CA ALA A 119 0.06 6.06 -16.33
C ALA A 119 1.08 6.98 -15.68
N LEU A 120 0.68 8.18 -15.31
CA LEU A 120 1.45 9.08 -14.45
C LEU A 120 0.83 9.06 -13.06
N ARG A 121 1.67 8.96 -12.03
CA ARG A 121 1.24 8.90 -10.64
C ARG A 121 2.01 9.92 -9.83
N VAL A 122 1.30 10.65 -8.99
CA VAL A 122 1.89 11.57 -8.02
C VAL A 122 1.22 11.32 -6.68
N GLY A 123 2.01 11.29 -5.63
CA GLY A 123 1.55 11.09 -4.27
C GLY A 123 2.24 12.06 -3.32
N ALA A 124 1.54 12.44 -2.26
CA ALA A 124 2.07 13.23 -1.18
C ALA A 124 1.65 12.59 0.15
N ASP A 125 2.60 12.51 1.08
CA ASP A 125 2.38 12.01 2.43
C ASP A 125 3.13 12.92 3.41
N LYS A 126 2.39 13.73 4.16
CA LYS A 126 2.85 14.72 5.16
C LYS A 126 4.05 15.59 4.72
N ASP A 127 5.26 15.01 4.66
CA ASP A 127 6.53 15.64 4.30
C ASP A 127 7.26 14.96 3.10
N LYS A 128 6.63 13.98 2.44
CA LYS A 128 7.23 13.18 1.37
C LYS A 128 6.43 13.34 0.10
N LEU A 129 7.14 13.58 -1.00
CA LEU A 129 6.57 13.58 -2.33
C LEU A 129 7.01 12.33 -3.07
N ALA A 130 6.08 11.77 -3.83
CA ALA A 130 6.28 10.60 -4.66
C ALA A 130 5.81 10.92 -6.07
N ALA A 131 6.60 10.53 -7.06
CA ALA A 131 6.23 10.61 -8.46
C ALA A 131 6.55 9.27 -9.12
N GLY A 132 5.73 8.85 -10.07
CA GLY A 132 5.92 7.60 -10.77
C GLY A 132 5.32 7.62 -12.16
N VAL A 133 5.88 6.77 -13.01
CA VAL A 133 5.40 6.51 -14.36
C VAL A 133 5.27 5.00 -14.55
N GLY A 134 4.12 4.58 -15.07
CA GLY A 134 3.84 3.21 -15.45
C GLY A 134 3.69 3.12 -16.95
N VAL A 135 4.32 2.12 -17.56
CA VAL A 135 4.18 1.80 -18.98
C VAL A 135 3.72 0.34 -19.11
N SER A 136 2.57 0.15 -19.75
CA SER A 136 1.95 -1.14 -20.04
C SER A 136 1.99 -1.41 -21.54
N LEU A 137 2.74 -2.42 -21.94
CA LEU A 137 2.94 -2.86 -23.32
C LEU A 137 2.45 -4.30 -23.47
N ASN A 138 1.25 -4.48 -24.02
CA ASN A 138 0.57 -5.77 -24.17
C ASN A 138 0.48 -6.55 -22.83
N ASN A 139 1.37 -7.52 -22.65
CA ASN A 139 1.45 -8.39 -21.49
C ASN A 139 2.49 -7.91 -20.47
N TRP A 140 3.27 -6.88 -20.78
CA TRP A 140 4.31 -6.36 -19.90
C TRP A 140 3.85 -5.08 -19.23
N GLN A 141 4.18 -4.93 -17.95
CA GLN A 141 3.97 -3.72 -17.18
C GLN A 141 5.29 -3.33 -16.51
N ILE A 142 5.74 -2.10 -16.74
CA ILE A 142 6.95 -1.54 -16.17
C ILE A 142 6.55 -0.30 -15.38
N ASP A 143 6.82 -0.29 -14.08
CA ASP A 143 6.54 0.85 -13.22
C ASP A 143 7.85 1.39 -12.64
N TYR A 144 8.10 2.68 -12.83
CA TYR A 144 9.19 3.42 -12.22
C TYR A 144 8.61 4.41 -11.21
N SER A 145 9.10 4.39 -9.97
CA SER A 145 8.69 5.33 -8.93
C SER A 145 9.90 5.96 -8.28
N TYR A 146 9.81 7.26 -8.05
CA TYR A 146 10.76 8.08 -7.33
C TYR A 146 10.08 8.63 -6.07
N ASN A 147 10.72 8.46 -4.93
CA ASN A 147 10.23 8.98 -3.66
C ASN A 147 11.31 9.88 -3.06
N GLU A 148 10.94 11.12 -2.81
CA GLU A 148 11.78 12.07 -2.10
C GLU A 148 11.72 11.76 -0.61
N HIS A 149 12.88 11.53 -0.01
CA HIS A 149 12.99 11.28 1.42
C HIS A 149 14.10 12.12 2.02
N LYS A 150 13.86 12.70 3.21
CA LYS A 150 14.82 13.55 3.94
C LYS A 150 16.18 12.87 4.23
N LEU A 151 16.31 11.56 4.00
CA LEU A 151 17.52 10.76 4.24
C LEU A 151 18.17 10.20 2.96
N GLY A 152 17.63 10.53 1.78
CA GLY A 152 18.15 10.09 0.49
C GLY A 152 17.04 9.64 -0.46
N ASP A 153 17.18 10.02 -1.73
CA ASP A 153 16.22 9.69 -2.77
C ASP A 153 16.18 8.19 -3.02
N THR A 154 14.97 7.63 -3.09
CA THR A 154 14.77 6.21 -3.37
C THR A 154 14.04 6.04 -4.69
N SER A 155 14.72 5.43 -5.66
CA SER A 155 14.11 4.98 -6.91
C SER A 155 13.80 3.48 -6.82
N ARG A 156 12.63 3.11 -7.34
CA ARG A 156 12.18 1.71 -7.41
C ARG A 156 11.69 1.41 -8.82
N VAL A 157 12.15 0.28 -9.35
CA VAL A 157 11.72 -0.27 -10.64
C VAL A 157 10.95 -1.57 -10.35
N SER A 158 9.78 -1.73 -10.96
CA SER A 158 9.00 -2.96 -10.90
C SER A 158 8.66 -3.41 -12.32
N LEU A 159 8.71 -4.72 -12.55
CA LEU A 159 8.33 -5.34 -13.82
C LEU A 159 7.33 -6.45 -13.55
N GLY A 160 6.22 -6.44 -14.28
CA GLY A 160 5.15 -7.42 -14.20
C GLY A 160 4.83 -7.98 -15.59
N TYR A 161 4.42 -9.25 -15.60
CA TYR A 161 3.92 -9.91 -16.80
C TYR A 161 2.50 -10.42 -16.54
N LYS A 162 1.56 -10.10 -17.42
CA LYS A 162 0.16 -10.47 -17.36
C LYS A 162 -0.12 -11.54 -18.41
N PHE A 163 -0.59 -12.71 -17.96
CA PHE A 163 -1.04 -13.82 -18.79
C PHE A 163 -2.52 -13.67 -19.17
#